data_AF-A0A6I8UM40-F1
#
_entry.id   AF-A0A6I8UM40-F1
#
_cell.length_a   1.000
_cell.length_b   1.000
_cell.length_c   1.000
_cell.angle_alpha   90.00
_cell.angle_beta   90.00
_cell.angle_gamma   90.00
#
_symmetry.space_group_name_H-M   'P 1'
#
loop_
_entity.id
_entity.type
_entity.pdbx_description
1 polymer ?
#
loop_
_entity_poly.entity_id
_entity_poly.type
_entity_poly.pdbx_seq_one_letter_code
_entity_poly.pdbx_strand_id
1 'polypeptide(L)'
;MSEGESKFGFKDMEKALETLKLLEDHDMQYRKLTVRGLLGRAKRVLTLTKAEEKLKNINEAIGVFEKWLEDNGGGASSKNAKTDNEDKVETVPGLGFKDKAAAEATLSILAERDPDYQRLAIKGLIGSSKRVLSGTKNEDKINSIKEGVQVLEDFLEKFEAENRIKENRAYLAYAVVSKLPEPKEDLSVEFLAAYGGSKAKGNYKHLRTMYPKEDDTTSWDIVRNRQIAKLLEQIKSEEAKLFDSESGEPTDLHLQLIHWAYTPQPDKVKAYVEKLAKKTPQKRKPESSNNSNSSSANDSSSDDSDDSVPKKKKRE
;
A
#
# COMPACT_ATOMS: atom_id res chain seq x y z
N MET A 1 -15.78 -12.70 -51.43
CA MET A 1 -15.29 -13.53 -50.31
C MET A 1 -14.74 -12.57 -49.28
N SER A 2 -15.31 -12.52 -48.08
CA SER A 2 -15.04 -11.50 -47.05
C SER A 2 -13.71 -11.74 -46.33
N GLU A 3 -12.72 -10.89 -46.64
CA GLU A 3 -11.44 -10.81 -45.93
C GLU A 3 -11.62 -10.07 -44.60
N GLY A 4 -11.68 -10.80 -43.49
CA GLY A 4 -11.82 -10.21 -42.16
C GLY A 4 -12.09 -11.18 -41.01
N GLU A 5 -12.34 -12.46 -41.28
CA GLU A 5 -12.44 -13.44 -40.21
C GLU A 5 -11.05 -13.74 -39.63
N SER A 6 -10.83 -13.33 -38.39
CA SER A 6 -9.66 -13.74 -37.60
C SER A 6 -9.56 -15.27 -37.63
N LYS A 7 -8.42 -15.81 -38.08
CA LYS A 7 -8.20 -17.26 -38.21
C LYS A 7 -8.35 -18.02 -36.89
N PHE A 8 -8.26 -17.32 -35.75
CA PHE A 8 -8.34 -17.86 -34.39
C PHE A 8 -9.75 -17.75 -33.81
N GLY A 9 -10.25 -18.81 -33.15
CA GLY A 9 -11.61 -18.85 -32.63
C GLY A 9 -11.83 -19.82 -31.46
N PHE A 10 -13.05 -19.84 -30.92
CA PHE A 10 -13.43 -20.63 -29.74
C PHE A 10 -14.90 -21.04 -29.74
N LYS A 11 -15.50 -21.23 -30.92
CA LYS A 11 -16.94 -21.58 -31.04
C LYS A 11 -17.29 -22.93 -30.38
N ASP A 12 -16.35 -23.86 -30.38
CA ASP A 12 -16.44 -25.22 -29.88
C ASP A 12 -15.01 -25.74 -29.55
N MET A 13 -14.95 -26.93 -28.94
CA MET A 13 -13.70 -27.60 -28.57
C MET A 13 -12.76 -27.78 -29.77
N GLU A 14 -13.30 -28.20 -30.91
CA GLU A 14 -12.53 -28.45 -32.13
C GLU A 14 -11.87 -27.17 -32.63
N LYS A 15 -12.59 -26.04 -32.64
CA LYS A 15 -12.04 -24.75 -33.07
C LYS A 15 -10.99 -24.23 -32.09
N ALA A 16 -11.13 -24.50 -30.80
CA ALA A 16 -10.10 -24.16 -29.81
C ALA A 16 -8.81 -24.95 -30.07
N LEU A 17 -8.90 -26.25 -30.38
CA LEU A 17 -7.75 -27.08 -30.74
C LEU A 17 -7.11 -26.65 -32.06
N GLU A 18 -7.92 -26.35 -33.09
CA GLU A 18 -7.43 -25.81 -34.37
C GLU A 18 -6.67 -24.49 -34.15
N THR A 19 -7.20 -23.63 -33.27
CA THR A 19 -6.57 -22.36 -32.91
C THR A 19 -5.23 -22.57 -32.22
N LEU A 20 -5.12 -23.54 -31.31
CA LEU A 20 -3.84 -23.88 -30.67
C LEU A 20 -2.82 -24.42 -31.67
N LYS A 21 -3.26 -25.21 -32.65
CA LYS A 21 -2.42 -25.75 -33.72
C LYS A 21 -1.93 -24.64 -34.66
N LEU A 22 -2.80 -23.72 -35.06
CA LEU A 22 -2.41 -22.54 -35.85
C LEU A 22 -1.42 -21.63 -35.12
N LEU A 23 -1.41 -21.69 -33.78
CA LEU A 23 -0.50 -20.93 -32.96
C LEU A 23 0.89 -21.60 -32.80
N GLU A 24 1.08 -22.85 -33.21
CA GLU A 24 2.36 -23.58 -33.02
C GLU A 24 3.55 -22.91 -33.70
N ASP A 25 3.34 -22.30 -34.86
CA ASP A 25 4.39 -21.62 -35.65
C ASP A 25 4.83 -20.27 -35.05
N HIS A 26 4.15 -19.80 -34.00
CA HIS A 26 4.44 -18.53 -33.35
C HIS A 26 5.29 -18.69 -32.08
N ASP A 27 5.94 -17.60 -31.66
CA ASP A 27 6.71 -17.59 -30.42
C ASP A 27 5.80 -17.80 -29.19
N MET A 28 6.37 -18.39 -28.14
CA MET A 28 5.61 -18.78 -26.95
C MET A 28 4.93 -17.60 -26.23
N GLN A 29 5.49 -16.38 -26.30
CA GLN A 29 4.84 -15.21 -25.69
C GLN A 29 3.61 -14.78 -26.48
N TYR A 30 3.71 -14.73 -27.80
CA TYR A 30 2.58 -14.43 -28.68
C TYR A 30 1.45 -15.47 -28.52
N ARG A 31 1.81 -16.76 -28.45
CA ARG A 31 0.85 -17.85 -28.18
C ARG A 31 0.11 -17.64 -26.87
N LYS A 32 0.83 -17.37 -25.77
CA LYS A 32 0.24 -17.11 -24.45
C LYS A 32 -0.69 -15.91 -24.45
N LEU A 33 -0.29 -14.79 -25.05
CA LEU A 33 -1.10 -13.58 -25.11
C LEU A 33 -2.38 -13.81 -25.93
N THR A 34 -2.27 -14.48 -27.06
CA THR A 34 -3.41 -14.78 -27.93
C THR A 34 -4.40 -15.72 -27.26
N VAL A 35 -3.93 -16.80 -26.63
CA VAL A 35 -4.78 -17.74 -25.89
C VAL A 35 -5.45 -17.07 -24.69
N ARG A 36 -4.75 -16.21 -23.92
CA ARG A 36 -5.36 -15.42 -22.83
C ARG A 36 -6.44 -14.47 -23.33
N GLY A 37 -6.20 -13.78 -24.45
CA GLY A 37 -7.18 -12.90 -25.07
C GLY A 37 -8.44 -13.64 -25.52
N LEU A 38 -8.27 -14.83 -26.12
CA LEU A 38 -9.38 -15.69 -26.53
C LEU A 38 -10.15 -16.25 -25.33
N LEU A 39 -9.45 -16.71 -24.29
CA LEU A 39 -10.06 -17.19 -23.05
C LEU A 39 -10.91 -16.09 -22.37
N GLY A 40 -10.40 -14.86 -22.30
CA GLY A 40 -11.15 -13.72 -21.76
C GLY A 40 -12.42 -13.40 -22.58
N ARG A 41 -12.33 -13.47 -23.91
CA ARG A 41 -13.49 -13.30 -24.80
C ARG A 41 -14.49 -14.45 -24.64
N ALA A 42 -14.03 -15.70 -24.58
CA ALA A 42 -14.88 -16.88 -24.39
C ALA A 42 -15.68 -16.81 -23.09
N LYS A 43 -15.03 -16.43 -21.97
CA LYS A 43 -15.71 -16.22 -20.68
C LYS A 43 -16.77 -15.13 -20.75
N ARG A 44 -16.51 -14.03 -21.47
CA ARG A 44 -17.51 -12.98 -21.69
C ARG A 44 -18.68 -13.47 -22.54
N VAL A 45 -18.42 -14.19 -23.64
CA VAL A 45 -19.48 -14.73 -24.50
C VAL A 45 -20.33 -15.76 -23.75
N LEU A 46 -19.72 -16.58 -22.89
CA LEU A 46 -20.42 -17.53 -22.02
C LEU A 46 -21.47 -16.82 -21.15
N THR A 47 -21.12 -15.69 -20.52
CA THR A 47 -22.07 -14.92 -19.68
C THR A 47 -23.26 -14.32 -20.44
N LEU A 48 -23.15 -14.15 -21.76
CA LEU A 48 -24.19 -13.55 -22.60
C LEU A 48 -25.03 -14.58 -23.36
N THR A 49 -24.59 -15.83 -23.39
CA THR A 49 -25.22 -16.90 -24.17
C THR A 49 -26.31 -17.60 -23.34
N LYS A 50 -27.49 -17.81 -23.93
CA LYS A 50 -28.63 -18.48 -23.27
C LYS A 50 -28.95 -19.86 -23.84
N ALA A 51 -28.42 -20.19 -25.01
CA ALA A 51 -28.64 -21.49 -25.66
C ALA A 51 -27.75 -22.56 -25.01
N GLU A 52 -28.37 -23.60 -24.48
CA GLU A 52 -27.72 -24.65 -23.67
C GLU A 52 -26.62 -25.41 -24.42
N GLU A 53 -26.86 -25.75 -25.68
CA GLU A 53 -25.86 -26.41 -26.54
C GLU A 53 -24.62 -25.52 -26.78
N LYS A 54 -24.83 -24.22 -26.99
CA LYS A 54 -23.73 -23.26 -27.18
C LYS A 54 -22.94 -23.03 -25.89
N LEU A 55 -23.60 -23.08 -24.74
CA LEU A 55 -22.92 -22.99 -23.43
C LEU A 55 -21.98 -24.17 -23.23
N LYS A 56 -22.41 -25.38 -23.57
CA LYS A 56 -21.57 -26.58 -23.50
C LYS A 56 -20.34 -26.44 -24.41
N ASN A 57 -20.53 -26.06 -25.67
CA ASN A 57 -19.45 -25.90 -26.64
C ASN A 57 -18.42 -24.82 -26.21
N ILE A 58 -18.89 -23.70 -25.66
CA ILE A 58 -18.00 -22.63 -25.15
C ILE A 58 -17.25 -23.09 -23.90
N ASN A 59 -17.91 -23.82 -22.98
CA ASN A 59 -17.26 -24.37 -21.79
C ASN A 59 -16.16 -25.38 -22.15
N GLU A 60 -16.41 -26.24 -23.12
CA GLU A 60 -15.40 -27.18 -23.62
C GLU A 60 -14.22 -26.46 -24.28
N ALA A 61 -14.48 -25.41 -25.08
CA ALA A 61 -13.44 -24.56 -25.66
C ALA A 61 -12.61 -23.83 -24.58
N ILE A 62 -13.25 -23.35 -23.50
CA ILE A 62 -12.57 -22.74 -22.35
C ILE A 62 -11.63 -23.75 -21.69
N GLY A 63 -12.10 -24.98 -21.45
CA GLY A 63 -11.28 -26.04 -20.84
C GLY A 63 -10.02 -26.36 -21.64
N VAL A 64 -10.11 -26.36 -22.97
CA VAL A 64 -8.94 -26.54 -23.86
C VAL A 64 -7.89 -25.45 -23.66
N PHE A 65 -8.31 -24.17 -23.60
CA PHE A 65 -7.38 -23.06 -23.40
C PHE A 65 -6.82 -23.00 -21.98
N GLU A 66 -7.61 -23.30 -20.95
CA GLU A 66 -7.15 -23.34 -19.56
C GLU A 66 -6.09 -24.41 -19.38
N LYS A 67 -6.35 -25.63 -19.86
CA LYS A 67 -5.38 -26.73 -19.84
C LYS A 67 -4.11 -26.39 -20.59
N TRP A 68 -4.23 -25.85 -21.81
CA TRP A 68 -3.05 -25.45 -22.59
C TRP A 68 -2.22 -24.37 -21.90
N LEU A 69 -2.88 -23.39 -21.27
CA LEU A 69 -2.19 -22.36 -20.49
C LEU A 69 -1.51 -22.94 -19.26
N GLU A 70 -2.12 -23.88 -18.55
CA GLU A 70 -1.50 -24.59 -17.42
C GLU A 70 -0.20 -25.31 -17.87
N ASP A 71 -0.29 -26.11 -18.93
CA ASP A 71 0.83 -26.89 -19.45
C ASP A 71 2.00 -26.02 -19.95
N ASN A 72 1.70 -24.80 -20.41
CA ASN A 72 2.69 -23.92 -21.03
C ASN A 72 3.13 -22.75 -20.13
N GLY A 73 2.82 -22.74 -18.83
CA GLY A 73 3.21 -21.65 -17.92
C GLY A 73 2.53 -20.32 -18.25
N GLY A 74 1.29 -20.40 -18.72
CA GLY A 74 0.36 -19.32 -19.01
C GLY A 74 -0.89 -19.34 -18.13
N GLY A 75 -1.06 -20.38 -17.29
CA GLY A 75 -2.16 -20.57 -16.36
C GLY A 75 -2.34 -19.36 -15.45
N ALA A 76 -3.46 -19.31 -14.73
CA ALA A 76 -3.85 -18.21 -13.86
C ALA A 76 -2.89 -17.95 -12.67
N SER A 77 -1.62 -18.36 -12.74
CA SER A 77 -0.47 -17.71 -12.12
C SER A 77 -0.20 -16.34 -12.75
N SER A 78 -1.26 -15.53 -12.76
CA SER A 78 -1.19 -14.14 -12.40
C SER A 78 0.02 -13.87 -11.51
N LYS A 79 0.92 -13.00 -11.98
CA LYS A 79 1.82 -12.23 -11.12
C LYS A 79 1.07 -11.19 -10.27
N ASN A 80 -0.25 -11.27 -10.13
CA ASN A 80 -0.83 -11.12 -8.80
C ASN A 80 -0.77 -12.51 -8.16
N ALA A 81 0.32 -12.75 -7.42
CA ALA A 81 0.16 -13.55 -6.22
C ALA A 81 -1.18 -13.14 -5.60
N LYS A 82 -1.97 -14.12 -5.13
CA LYS A 82 -2.76 -13.85 -3.95
C LYS A 82 -1.76 -13.23 -2.98
N THR A 83 -1.74 -11.91 -2.85
CA THR A 83 -1.34 -11.30 -1.60
C THR A 83 -2.22 -12.02 -0.62
N ASP A 84 -1.60 -12.82 0.25
CA ASP A 84 -2.31 -13.43 1.35
C ASP A 84 -3.29 -12.39 1.88
N ASN A 85 -4.54 -12.80 2.04
CA ASN A 85 -5.65 -11.95 2.45
C ASN A 85 -5.35 -11.23 3.78
N GLU A 86 -4.29 -11.65 4.48
CA GLU A 86 -3.76 -11.13 5.74
C GLU A 86 -3.29 -9.67 5.72
N ASP A 87 -2.87 -9.09 4.59
CA ASP A 87 -2.45 -7.66 4.54
C ASP A 87 -3.42 -6.77 3.75
N LYS A 88 -4.64 -7.26 3.52
CA LYS A 88 -5.69 -6.45 2.93
C LYS A 88 -6.16 -5.40 3.93
N VAL A 89 -5.80 -4.15 3.69
CA VAL A 89 -6.31 -3.00 4.45
C VAL A 89 -7.81 -2.90 4.27
N GLU A 90 -8.55 -2.93 5.38
CA GLU A 90 -9.98 -2.71 5.40
C GLU A 90 -10.31 -1.27 4.98
N THR A 91 -11.36 -1.12 4.16
CA THR A 91 -11.84 0.19 3.75
C THR A 91 -12.70 0.78 4.86
N VAL A 92 -12.53 2.08 5.14
CA VAL A 92 -13.43 2.80 6.04
C VAL A 92 -14.88 2.68 5.55
N PRO A 93 -15.81 2.20 6.40
CA PRO A 93 -17.20 2.00 6.02
C PRO A 93 -17.93 3.34 5.83
N GLY A 94 -19.02 3.32 5.07
CA GLY A 94 -19.95 4.46 4.95
C GLY A 94 -19.55 5.55 3.95
N LEU A 95 -18.40 5.42 3.26
CA LEU A 95 -18.02 6.37 2.20
C LEU A 95 -18.90 6.19 0.94
N GLY A 96 -19.39 7.28 0.37
CA GLY A 96 -20.30 7.26 -0.77
C GLY A 96 -20.56 8.63 -1.42
N PHE A 97 -21.28 8.62 -2.54
CA PHE A 97 -21.59 9.82 -3.34
C PHE A 97 -22.92 9.71 -4.12
N LYS A 98 -23.84 8.84 -3.66
CA LYS A 98 -25.08 8.54 -4.40
C LYS A 98 -26.02 9.75 -4.53
N ASP A 99 -25.94 10.67 -3.58
CA ASP A 99 -26.71 11.90 -3.47
C ASP A 99 -25.93 12.89 -2.60
N LYS A 100 -26.43 14.13 -2.49
CA LYS A 100 -25.84 15.19 -1.66
C LYS A 100 -25.65 14.77 -0.20
N ALA A 101 -26.67 14.15 0.41
CA ALA A 101 -26.63 13.75 1.81
C ALA A 101 -25.58 12.65 2.07
N ALA A 102 -25.42 11.70 1.15
CA ALA A 102 -24.39 10.67 1.24
C ALA A 102 -22.97 11.25 1.08
N ALA A 103 -22.80 12.27 0.25
CA ALA A 103 -21.53 12.98 0.12
C ALA A 103 -21.20 13.77 1.39
N GLU A 104 -22.18 14.47 1.98
CA GLU A 104 -22.01 15.16 3.27
C GLU A 104 -21.65 14.18 4.40
N ALA A 105 -22.36 13.05 4.50
CA ALA A 105 -22.03 11.99 5.46
C ALA A 105 -20.60 11.44 5.26
N THR A 106 -20.16 11.33 4.01
CA THR A 106 -18.78 10.95 3.68
C THR A 106 -17.77 11.96 4.19
N LEU A 107 -18.03 13.26 4.02
CA LEU A 107 -17.19 14.32 4.57
C LEU A 107 -17.15 14.27 6.10
N SER A 108 -18.27 13.97 6.76
CA SER A 108 -18.31 13.77 8.22
C SER A 108 -17.48 12.57 8.67
N ILE A 109 -17.54 11.43 7.95
CA ILE A 109 -16.73 10.24 8.26
C ILE A 109 -15.23 10.49 8.08
N LEU A 110 -14.87 11.34 7.10
CA LEU A 110 -13.49 11.71 6.81
C LEU A 110 -12.98 12.85 7.69
N ALA A 111 -13.85 13.54 8.43
CA ALA A 111 -13.45 14.61 9.33
C ALA A 111 -12.39 14.11 10.31
N GLU A 112 -11.40 14.97 10.60
CA GLU A 112 -10.30 14.71 11.54
C GLU A 112 -9.33 13.55 11.20
N ARG A 113 -9.60 12.79 10.14
CA ARG A 113 -8.64 11.81 9.59
C ARG A 113 -7.44 12.51 8.94
N ASP A 114 -6.41 11.75 8.59
CA ASP A 114 -5.22 12.31 7.94
C ASP A 114 -5.57 13.08 6.66
N PRO A 115 -5.10 14.33 6.48
CA PRO A 115 -5.36 15.13 5.29
C PRO A 115 -5.04 14.40 3.98
N ASP A 116 -3.94 13.64 3.94
CA ASP A 116 -3.61 12.84 2.75
C ASP A 116 -4.65 11.75 2.48
N TYR A 117 -5.17 11.10 3.52
CA TYR A 117 -6.23 10.10 3.37
C TYR A 117 -7.55 10.74 2.93
N GLN A 118 -7.94 11.87 3.52
CA GLN A 118 -9.13 12.61 3.10
C GLN A 118 -9.06 12.90 1.60
N ARG A 119 -7.95 13.49 1.14
CA ARG A 119 -7.72 13.79 -0.27
C ARG A 119 -7.78 12.56 -1.17
N LEU A 120 -7.13 11.46 -0.78
CA LEU A 120 -7.10 10.22 -1.56
C LEU A 120 -8.49 9.57 -1.65
N ALA A 121 -9.21 9.50 -0.54
CA ALA A 121 -10.56 8.95 -0.48
C ALA A 121 -11.50 9.75 -1.39
N ILE A 122 -11.49 11.08 -1.28
CA ILE A 122 -12.32 11.97 -2.10
C ILE A 122 -11.98 11.87 -3.59
N LYS A 123 -10.69 11.93 -3.96
CA LYS A 123 -10.28 11.72 -5.37
C LYS A 123 -10.72 10.35 -5.90
N GLY A 124 -10.66 9.31 -5.06
CA GLY A 124 -11.12 7.97 -5.41
C GLY A 124 -12.64 7.89 -5.66
N LEU A 125 -13.44 8.59 -4.86
CA LEU A 125 -14.90 8.66 -5.02
C LEU A 125 -15.29 9.44 -6.28
N ILE A 126 -14.69 10.61 -6.52
CA ILE A 126 -14.89 11.40 -7.75
C ILE A 126 -14.48 10.60 -8.99
N GLY A 127 -13.35 9.88 -8.93
CA GLY A 127 -12.94 9.00 -10.02
C GLY A 127 -13.91 7.85 -10.25
N SER A 128 -14.50 7.31 -9.19
CA SER A 128 -15.48 6.23 -9.26
C SER A 128 -16.84 6.71 -9.79
N SER A 129 -17.25 7.94 -9.47
CA SER A 129 -18.51 8.50 -9.94
C SER A 129 -18.58 8.59 -11.46
N LYS A 130 -17.47 8.92 -12.14
CA LYS A 130 -17.39 8.94 -13.60
C LYS A 130 -17.78 7.59 -14.24
N ARG A 131 -17.38 6.47 -13.62
CA ARG A 131 -17.77 5.12 -14.06
C ARG A 131 -19.24 4.80 -13.75
N VAL A 132 -19.76 5.29 -12.63
CA VAL A 132 -21.17 5.08 -12.26
C VAL A 132 -22.08 5.88 -13.19
N LEU A 133 -21.73 7.13 -13.48
CA LEU A 133 -22.47 8.01 -14.39
C LEU A 133 -22.53 7.44 -15.81
N SER A 134 -21.44 6.88 -16.34
CA SER A 134 -21.44 6.29 -17.69
C SER A 134 -22.37 5.07 -17.82
N GLY A 135 -22.64 4.36 -16.72
CA GLY A 135 -23.54 3.21 -16.69
C GLY A 135 -24.98 3.54 -16.30
N THR A 136 -25.26 4.76 -15.83
CA THR A 136 -26.57 5.14 -15.31
C THR A 136 -27.42 5.79 -16.40
N LYS A 137 -28.64 5.29 -16.63
CA LYS A 137 -29.58 5.82 -17.64
C LYS A 137 -30.73 6.64 -17.05
N ASN A 138 -30.94 6.57 -15.74
CA ASN A 138 -32.03 7.27 -15.06
C ASN A 138 -31.58 8.71 -14.74
N GLU A 139 -32.27 9.69 -15.30
CA GLU A 139 -31.93 11.12 -15.18
C GLU A 139 -31.96 11.63 -13.74
N ASP A 140 -32.94 11.22 -12.92
CA ASP A 140 -33.02 11.65 -11.51
C ASP A 140 -31.79 11.17 -10.73
N LYS A 141 -31.39 9.90 -10.94
CA LYS A 141 -30.18 9.35 -10.32
C LYS A 141 -28.90 10.04 -10.82
N ILE A 142 -28.84 10.36 -12.10
CA ILE A 142 -27.71 11.12 -12.66
C ILE A 142 -27.60 12.48 -11.97
N ASN A 143 -28.71 13.18 -11.79
CA ASN A 143 -28.73 14.47 -11.11
C ASN A 143 -28.34 14.33 -9.63
N SER A 144 -28.89 13.37 -8.90
CA SER A 144 -28.50 13.12 -7.50
C SER A 144 -27.00 12.79 -7.36
N ILE A 145 -26.44 11.97 -8.25
CA ILE A 145 -25.01 11.65 -8.24
C ILE A 145 -24.19 12.90 -8.54
N LYS A 146 -24.59 13.73 -9.52
CA LYS A 146 -23.90 14.98 -9.83
C LYS A 146 -23.89 15.94 -8.64
N GLU A 147 -25.02 16.10 -7.95
CA GLU A 147 -25.09 16.91 -6.73
C GLU A 147 -24.17 16.39 -5.63
N GLY A 148 -24.14 15.07 -5.42
CA GLY A 148 -23.21 14.45 -4.46
C GLY A 148 -21.74 14.64 -4.84
N VAL A 149 -21.40 14.48 -6.13
CA VAL A 149 -20.04 14.68 -6.64
C VAL A 149 -19.61 16.14 -6.49
N GLN A 150 -20.49 17.10 -6.75
CA GLN A 150 -20.19 18.52 -6.58
C GLN A 150 -19.78 18.84 -5.14
N VAL A 151 -20.45 18.29 -4.13
CA VAL A 151 -20.04 18.46 -2.72
C VAL A 151 -18.61 17.98 -2.47
N LEU A 152 -18.21 16.86 -3.09
CA LEU A 152 -16.87 16.31 -2.95
C LEU A 152 -15.82 17.13 -3.72
N GLU A 153 -16.18 17.67 -4.89
CA GLU A 153 -15.33 18.58 -5.68
C GLU A 153 -15.11 19.91 -4.94
N ASP A 154 -16.17 20.52 -4.42
CA ASP A 154 -16.10 21.75 -3.61
C ASP A 154 -15.21 21.56 -2.38
N PHE A 155 -15.31 20.40 -1.71
CA PHE A 155 -14.42 20.07 -0.60
C PHE A 155 -12.95 20.00 -1.06
N LEU A 156 -12.68 19.37 -2.19
CA LEU A 156 -11.33 19.21 -2.69
C LEU A 156 -10.71 20.54 -3.14
N GLU A 157 -11.50 21.42 -3.77
CA GLU A 157 -11.08 22.77 -4.13
C GLU A 157 -10.70 23.57 -2.89
N LYS A 158 -11.53 23.56 -1.85
CA LYS A 158 -11.22 24.20 -0.56
C LYS A 158 -9.96 23.60 0.07
N PHE A 159 -9.86 22.27 0.08
CA PHE A 159 -8.71 21.57 0.63
C PHE A 159 -7.39 21.99 -0.05
N GLU A 160 -7.40 22.14 -1.37
CA GLU A 160 -6.23 22.58 -2.15
C GLU A 160 -5.95 24.08 -1.96
N ALA A 161 -6.99 24.93 -1.92
CA ALA A 161 -6.87 26.37 -1.67
C ALA A 161 -6.27 26.69 -0.28
N GLU A 162 -6.69 25.96 0.75
CA GLU A 162 -6.20 26.09 2.12
C GLU A 162 -4.87 25.35 2.33
N ASN A 163 -4.39 24.60 1.33
CA ASN A 163 -3.16 23.82 1.39
C ASN A 163 -3.11 22.86 2.60
N ARG A 164 -4.27 22.28 2.95
CA ARG A 164 -4.45 21.40 4.12
C ARG A 164 -3.55 20.17 4.13
N ILE A 165 -2.96 19.81 2.98
CA ILE A 165 -1.97 18.73 2.90
C ILE A 165 -0.74 18.98 3.79
N LYS A 166 -0.39 20.25 4.08
CA LYS A 166 0.73 20.59 4.98
C LYS A 166 0.48 20.19 6.43
N GLU A 167 -0.78 20.02 6.82
CA GLU A 167 -1.17 19.59 8.17
C GLU A 167 -1.04 18.07 8.34
N ASN A 168 -0.64 17.35 7.29
CA ASN A 168 -0.53 15.91 7.33
C ASN A 168 0.56 15.42 8.29
N ARG A 169 0.13 14.71 9.34
CA ARG A 169 1.01 14.19 10.40
C ARG A 169 1.46 12.77 10.06
N ALA A 170 2.40 12.68 9.12
CA ALA A 170 2.92 11.40 8.63
C ALA A 170 3.35 10.48 9.78
N TYR A 171 3.05 9.18 9.65
CA TYR A 171 3.38 8.18 10.67
C TYR A 171 4.88 7.92 10.69
N LEU A 172 5.44 7.92 11.90
CA LEU A 172 6.76 7.36 12.15
C LEU A 172 6.66 5.83 12.09
N ALA A 173 7.65 5.20 11.46
CA ALA A 173 7.68 3.75 11.35
C ALA A 173 7.71 3.10 12.74
N TYR A 174 6.88 2.07 12.95
CA TYR A 174 6.80 1.36 14.23
C TYR A 174 8.17 0.82 14.70
N ALA A 175 9.02 0.37 13.78
CA ALA A 175 10.37 -0.09 14.06
C ALA A 175 11.31 0.99 14.66
N VAL A 176 10.98 2.27 14.50
CA VAL A 176 11.69 3.38 15.14
C VAL A 176 11.08 3.66 16.52
N VAL A 177 9.75 3.73 16.61
CA VAL A 177 9.03 4.01 17.86
C VAL A 177 9.30 2.95 18.93
N SER A 178 9.31 1.68 18.55
CA SER A 178 9.56 0.54 19.45
C SER A 178 10.98 0.48 20.05
N LYS A 179 11.92 1.29 19.55
CA LYS A 179 13.29 1.37 20.09
C LYS A 179 13.47 2.49 21.12
N LEU A 180 12.42 3.27 21.36
CA LEU A 180 12.42 4.39 22.30
C LEU A 180 11.76 3.95 23.62
N PRO A 181 11.94 4.73 24.71
CA PRO A 181 11.28 4.45 25.97
C PRO A 181 9.77 4.28 25.82
N GLU A 182 9.20 3.32 26.54
CA GLU A 182 7.76 3.03 26.47
C GLU A 182 6.91 4.20 27.04
N PRO A 183 5.69 4.40 26.51
CA PRO A 183 4.78 5.38 27.07
C PRO A 183 4.36 5.07 28.50
N LYS A 184 4.04 6.13 29.25
CA LYS A 184 3.48 6.04 30.60
C LYS A 184 1.95 6.08 30.61
N GLU A 185 1.33 6.62 29.56
CA GLU A 185 -0.13 6.79 29.49
C GLU A 185 -0.81 5.59 28.84
N ASP A 186 -1.81 5.03 29.52
CA ASP A 186 -2.53 3.81 29.10
C ASP A 186 -3.04 3.87 27.66
N LEU A 187 -3.62 5.01 27.25
CA LEU A 187 -4.16 5.17 25.90
C LEU A 187 -3.07 5.11 24.82
N SER A 188 -1.89 5.69 25.08
CA SER A 188 -0.76 5.66 24.16
C SER A 188 -0.07 4.29 24.13
N VAL A 189 -0.05 3.57 25.27
CA VAL A 189 0.36 2.16 25.34
C VAL A 189 -0.55 1.30 24.45
N GLU A 190 -1.86 1.50 24.57
CA GLU A 190 -2.84 0.76 23.78
C GLU A 190 -2.72 1.05 22.28
N PHE A 191 -2.55 2.33 21.90
CA PHE A 191 -2.31 2.72 20.53
C PHE A 191 -1.07 2.03 19.93
N LEU A 192 0.05 2.01 20.66
CA LEU A 192 1.27 1.34 20.18
C LEU A 192 1.10 -0.18 20.07
N ALA A 193 0.36 -0.79 20.99
CA ALA A 193 0.02 -2.20 20.91
C ALA A 193 -0.86 -2.49 19.68
N ALA A 194 -1.82 -1.61 19.35
CA ALA A 194 -2.62 -1.71 18.14
C ALA A 194 -1.77 -1.53 16.86
N TYR A 195 -0.90 -0.51 16.81
CA TYR A 195 -0.06 -0.19 15.65
C TYR A 195 1.00 -1.25 15.38
N GLY A 196 1.64 -1.78 16.42
CA GLY A 196 2.64 -2.84 16.32
C GLY A 196 2.07 -4.26 16.28
N GLY A 197 0.80 -4.42 16.65
CA GLY A 197 0.16 -5.72 16.85
C GLY A 197 -0.05 -6.52 15.56
N SER A 198 -0.55 -7.74 15.71
CA SER A 198 -0.71 -8.70 14.60
C SER A 198 -1.62 -8.23 13.47
N LYS A 199 -2.55 -7.31 13.73
CA LYS A 199 -3.43 -6.74 12.70
C LYS A 199 -2.72 -5.67 11.87
N ALA A 200 -2.17 -4.64 12.52
CA ALA A 200 -1.57 -3.52 11.81
C ALA A 200 -0.14 -3.80 11.35
N LYS A 201 0.66 -4.56 12.11
CA LYS A 201 2.06 -4.92 11.78
C LYS A 201 2.92 -3.70 11.37
N GLY A 202 2.67 -2.53 11.94
CA GLY A 202 3.31 -1.27 11.58
C GLY A 202 2.79 -0.57 10.31
N ASN A 203 1.76 -1.12 9.66
CA ASN A 203 1.02 -0.48 8.56
C ASN A 203 -0.14 0.33 9.12
N TYR A 204 0.06 1.65 9.19
CA TYR A 204 -0.89 2.60 9.77
C TYR A 204 -2.27 2.63 9.10
N LYS A 205 -2.40 2.11 7.87
CA LYS A 205 -3.68 2.13 7.16
C LYS A 205 -4.74 1.27 7.84
N HIS A 206 -4.32 0.20 8.53
CA HIS A 206 -5.21 -0.67 9.32
C HIS A 206 -5.81 0.06 10.53
N LEU A 207 -5.15 1.12 11.02
CA LEU A 207 -5.65 1.91 12.16
C LEU A 207 -6.94 2.68 11.85
N ARG A 208 -7.33 2.77 10.58
CA ARG A 208 -8.54 3.49 10.14
C ARG A 208 -9.84 2.75 10.46
N THR A 209 -9.76 1.45 10.73
CA THR A 209 -10.89 0.57 11.11
C THR A 209 -10.63 -0.17 12.43
N MET A 210 -9.59 0.23 13.16
CA MET A 210 -9.32 -0.26 14.51
C MET A 210 -9.69 0.81 15.53
N TYR A 211 -10.14 0.37 16.71
CA TYR A 211 -10.73 1.23 17.73
C TYR A 211 -10.05 0.98 19.08
N PRO A 212 -10.03 1.98 19.98
CA PRO A 212 -9.74 1.78 21.40
C PRO A 212 -10.69 0.75 22.03
N LYS A 213 -10.24 0.08 23.08
CA LYS A 213 -11.04 -0.90 23.84
C LYS A 213 -12.27 -0.26 24.50
N GLU A 214 -12.14 0.98 24.94
CA GLU A 214 -13.19 1.72 25.66
C GLU A 214 -14.08 2.56 24.74
N ASP A 215 -13.68 2.78 23.47
CA ASP A 215 -14.44 3.56 22.49
C ASP A 215 -14.45 2.82 21.14
N ASP A 216 -15.60 2.25 20.77
CA ASP A 216 -15.81 1.54 19.50
C ASP A 216 -16.31 2.46 18.36
N THR A 217 -16.41 3.77 18.61
CA THR A 217 -16.95 4.75 17.65
C THR A 217 -15.84 5.52 16.93
N THR A 218 -14.74 5.82 17.63
CA THR A 218 -13.63 6.63 17.08
C THR A 218 -12.42 5.75 16.74
N SER A 219 -12.05 5.69 15.46
CA SER A 219 -10.89 4.90 15.04
C SER A 219 -9.56 5.51 15.48
N TRP A 220 -8.52 4.67 15.58
CA TRP A 220 -7.19 5.05 16.08
C TRP A 220 -6.53 6.19 15.31
N ASP A 221 -6.74 6.30 14.01
CA ASP A 221 -6.21 7.41 13.21
C ASP A 221 -6.78 8.78 13.66
N ILE A 222 -8.06 8.83 14.03
CA ILE A 222 -8.71 10.04 14.55
C ILE A 222 -8.24 10.32 15.98
N VAL A 223 -8.25 9.31 16.86
CA VAL A 223 -7.78 9.46 18.25
C VAL A 223 -6.35 9.99 18.27
N ARG A 224 -5.46 9.39 17.47
CA ARG A 224 -4.08 9.84 17.30
C ARG A 224 -4.01 11.30 16.88
N ASN A 225 -4.77 11.72 15.86
CA ASN A 225 -4.74 13.09 15.38
C ASN A 225 -5.23 14.10 16.42
N ARG A 226 -6.24 13.75 17.22
CA ARG A 226 -6.68 14.59 18.35
C ARG A 226 -5.59 14.75 19.40
N GLN A 227 -4.91 13.67 19.78
CA GLN A 227 -3.86 13.73 20.79
C GLN A 227 -2.62 14.49 20.31
N ILE A 228 -2.19 14.28 19.06
CA ILE A 228 -1.09 15.06 18.47
C ILE A 228 -1.44 16.55 18.42
N ALA A 229 -2.69 16.91 18.10
CA ALA A 229 -3.11 18.31 18.07
C ALA A 229 -2.93 18.98 19.44
N LYS A 230 -3.40 18.33 20.51
CA LYS A 230 -3.25 18.82 21.89
C LYS A 230 -1.80 18.99 22.28
N LEU A 231 -0.95 18.00 22.00
CA LEU A 231 0.47 18.04 22.32
C LEU A 231 1.22 19.13 21.54
N LEU A 232 0.89 19.32 20.26
CA LEU A 232 1.48 20.39 19.46
C LEU A 232 1.07 21.78 19.96
N GLU A 233 -0.17 21.94 20.42
CA GLU A 233 -0.63 23.18 21.02
C GLU A 233 0.09 23.46 22.35
N GLN A 234 0.26 22.44 23.19
CA GLN A 234 1.02 22.53 24.43
C GLN A 234 2.50 22.91 24.17
N ILE A 235 3.16 22.26 23.23
CA ILE A 235 4.54 22.57 22.84
C ILE A 235 4.65 24.01 22.33
N LYS A 236 3.65 24.48 21.59
CA LYS A 236 3.60 25.86 21.10
C LYS A 236 3.39 26.86 22.24
N SER A 237 2.51 26.57 23.20
CA SER A 237 2.25 27.47 24.33
C SER A 237 3.41 27.56 25.32
N GLU A 238 4.14 26.46 25.51
CA GLU A 238 5.29 26.39 26.42
C GLU A 238 6.61 26.78 25.72
N GLU A 239 6.56 27.07 24.40
CA GLU A 239 7.74 27.24 23.54
C GLU A 239 8.78 26.12 23.72
N ALA A 240 8.29 24.91 24.00
CA ALA A 240 9.11 23.80 24.42
C ALA A 240 9.99 23.31 23.27
N LYS A 241 11.29 23.13 23.55
CA LYS A 241 12.19 22.46 22.62
C LYS A 241 11.83 20.98 22.52
N LEU A 242 11.96 20.43 21.31
CA LEU A 242 11.71 18.99 21.08
C LEU A 242 12.89 18.11 21.53
N PHE A 243 14.09 18.66 21.53
CA PHE A 243 15.29 17.95 21.95
C PHE A 243 16.00 18.76 23.02
N ASP A 244 16.54 18.05 24.00
CA ASP A 244 17.44 18.61 24.98
C ASP A 244 18.75 19.07 24.29
N SER A 245 19.26 20.23 24.70
CA SER A 245 20.42 20.86 24.05
C SER A 245 21.76 20.22 24.47
N GLU A 246 21.81 19.57 25.63
CA GLU A 246 23.03 18.97 26.19
C GLU A 246 23.11 17.48 25.87
N SER A 247 22.03 16.73 26.14
CA SER A 247 22.00 15.28 25.98
C SER A 247 21.65 14.87 24.54
N GLY A 248 20.97 15.74 23.79
CA GLY A 248 20.46 15.46 22.44
C GLY A 248 19.31 14.44 22.43
N GLU A 249 18.70 14.19 23.59
CA GLU A 249 17.56 13.30 23.77
C GLU A 249 16.24 14.03 23.47
N PRO A 250 15.21 13.34 22.96
CA PRO A 250 13.86 13.91 22.88
C PRO A 250 13.39 14.33 24.27
N THR A 251 12.78 15.51 24.39
CA THR A 251 12.14 15.95 25.63
C THR A 251 10.92 15.10 25.95
N ASP A 252 10.42 15.16 27.19
CA ASP A 252 9.24 14.38 27.61
C ASP A 252 8.01 14.65 26.72
N LEU A 253 7.77 15.92 26.36
CA LEU A 253 6.68 16.29 25.43
C LEU A 253 6.93 15.74 24.01
N HIS A 254 8.19 15.70 23.56
CA HIS A 254 8.51 15.12 22.25
C HIS A 254 8.37 13.59 22.27
N LEU A 255 8.73 12.93 23.37
CA LEU A 255 8.49 11.50 23.56
C LEU A 255 7.00 11.17 23.46
N GLN A 256 6.13 11.96 24.10
CA GLN A 256 4.67 11.78 23.98
C GLN A 256 4.20 11.91 22.53
N LEU A 257 4.69 12.88 21.75
CA LEU A 257 4.39 12.95 20.31
C LEU A 257 4.85 11.68 19.56
N ILE A 258 6.04 11.18 19.89
CA ILE A 258 6.60 9.98 19.27
C ILE A 258 5.81 8.73 19.66
N HIS A 259 5.26 8.65 20.87
CA HIS A 259 4.35 7.57 21.28
C HIS A 259 3.08 7.55 20.45
N TRP A 260 2.63 8.70 19.95
CA TRP A 260 1.58 8.79 18.92
C TRP A 260 2.12 8.58 17.50
N ALA A 261 3.28 7.95 17.35
CA ALA A 261 3.97 7.69 16.09
C ALA A 261 4.11 8.96 15.23
N TYR A 262 4.44 10.10 15.83
CA TYR A 262 4.62 11.35 15.10
C TYR A 262 5.81 12.16 15.59
N THR A 263 6.47 12.84 14.67
CA THR A 263 7.49 13.83 14.98
C THR A 263 7.64 14.78 13.79
N PRO A 264 7.78 16.10 14.04
CA PRO A 264 8.13 17.04 12.97
C PRO A 264 9.61 16.94 12.56
N GLN A 265 10.44 16.19 13.30
CA GLN A 265 11.89 16.05 13.05
C GLN A 265 12.29 14.55 12.96
N PRO A 266 11.79 13.80 11.96
CA PRO A 266 11.97 12.35 11.86
C PRO A 266 13.44 11.93 11.76
N ASP A 267 14.27 12.69 11.06
CA ASP A 267 15.68 12.32 10.86
C ASP A 267 16.50 12.47 12.15
N LYS A 268 16.19 13.44 13.00
CA LYS A 268 16.83 13.57 14.32
C LYS A 268 16.44 12.42 15.25
N VAL A 269 15.19 11.98 15.22
CA VAL A 269 14.74 10.82 16.00
C VAL A 269 15.45 9.54 15.53
N LYS A 270 15.58 9.32 14.22
CA LYS A 270 16.33 8.18 13.68
C LYS A 270 17.80 8.22 14.12
N ALA A 271 18.46 9.37 14.02
CA ALA A 271 19.83 9.55 14.45
C ALA A 271 20.01 9.29 15.96
N TYR A 272 19.04 9.69 16.79
CA TYR A 272 19.03 9.40 18.22
C TYR A 272 18.91 7.89 18.50
N VAL A 273 17.98 7.20 17.82
CA VAL A 273 17.81 5.74 17.93
C VAL A 273 19.08 4.99 17.52
N GLU A 274 19.79 5.44 16.49
CA GLU A 274 21.09 4.85 16.09
C GLU A 274 22.17 5.05 17.15
N LYS A 275 22.19 6.19 17.85
CA LYS A 275 23.11 6.44 18.97
C LYS A 275 22.80 5.51 20.15
N LEU A 276 21.53 5.29 20.47
CA LEU A 276 21.12 4.34 21.52
C LEU A 276 21.57 2.91 21.21
N ALA A 277 21.44 2.49 19.94
CA ALA A 277 21.88 1.17 19.50
C ALA A 277 23.41 1.00 19.62
N LYS A 278 24.20 2.06 19.39
CA LYS A 278 25.66 2.03 19.52
C LYS A 278 26.14 2.04 20.98
N LYS A 279 25.38 2.67 21.90
CA LYS A 279 25.67 2.67 23.35
C LYS A 279 25.36 1.33 24.03
N THR A 280 24.53 0.49 23.41
CA THR A 280 24.19 -0.84 23.92
C THR A 280 25.08 -1.87 23.24
N PRO A 281 26.20 -2.32 23.84
CA PRO A 281 27.04 -3.32 23.20
C PRO A 281 26.25 -4.62 23.10
N GLN A 282 25.90 -5.01 21.88
CA GLN A 282 25.41 -6.35 21.62
C GLN A 282 26.45 -7.33 22.17
N LYS A 283 26.04 -8.08 23.19
CA LYS A 283 26.77 -9.22 23.74
C LYS A 283 26.92 -10.24 22.61
N ARG A 284 27.99 -10.11 21.81
CA ARG A 284 28.42 -11.13 20.86
C ARG A 284 28.65 -12.39 21.70
N LYS A 285 27.85 -13.43 21.46
CA LYS A 285 28.14 -14.77 21.98
C LYS A 285 29.57 -15.12 21.55
N PRO A 286 30.45 -15.59 22.44
CA PRO A 286 31.69 -16.19 22.01
C PRO A 286 31.32 -17.54 21.41
N GLU A 287 31.48 -17.70 20.10
CA GLU A 287 31.51 -19.03 19.52
C GLU A 287 32.78 -19.72 20.03
N SER A 288 32.58 -20.79 20.79
CA SER A 288 33.64 -21.63 21.30
C SER A 288 34.39 -22.26 20.13
N SER A 289 35.68 -21.97 20.09
CA SER A 289 36.71 -22.76 19.42
C SER A 289 36.48 -24.27 19.58
N ASN A 290 36.44 -25.00 18.46
CA ASN A 290 36.98 -26.35 18.42
C ASN A 290 37.90 -26.49 17.21
N ASN A 291 39.12 -26.90 17.53
CA ASN A 291 40.30 -26.91 16.70
C ASN A 291 40.50 -28.33 16.13
N SER A 292 40.85 -28.46 14.85
CA SER A 292 41.68 -29.57 14.37
C SER A 292 42.30 -29.27 13.00
N ASN A 293 43.58 -28.87 13.04
CA ASN A 293 44.69 -29.13 12.10
C ASN A 293 44.38 -29.80 10.74
N SER A 294 44.90 -29.22 9.65
CA SER A 294 46.16 -29.72 9.07
C SER A 294 46.77 -28.70 8.10
N SER A 295 48.09 -28.78 8.03
CA SER A 295 49.10 -27.88 7.47
C SER A 295 49.32 -27.98 5.96
N SER A 296 49.72 -26.87 5.33
CA SER A 296 50.98 -26.82 4.55
C SER A 296 51.36 -25.39 4.13
N ALA A 297 52.59 -25.03 4.49
CA ALA A 297 53.48 -23.96 4.01
C ALA A 297 53.46 -23.79 2.46
N ASN A 298 53.89 -22.72 1.79
CA ASN A 298 54.86 -21.62 1.92
C ASN A 298 54.27 -20.46 1.04
N ASP A 299 54.70 -19.21 0.95
CA ASP A 299 56.06 -18.64 0.92
C ASP A 299 55.95 -17.11 1.05
N SER A 300 57.05 -16.49 1.45
CA SER A 300 57.26 -15.07 1.78
C SER A 300 57.65 -14.23 0.56
N SER A 301 57.38 -12.91 0.61
CA SER A 301 58.17 -11.82 -0.02
C SER A 301 57.36 -10.50 0.09
N SER A 302 57.67 -9.63 1.06
CA SER A 302 58.45 -8.37 0.91
C SER A 302 57.81 -7.36 -0.07
N ASP A 303 57.14 -6.33 0.45
CA ASP A 303 57.72 -5.00 0.68
C ASP A 303 57.68 -4.15 -0.61
N ASP A 304 56.82 -3.13 -0.67
CA ASP A 304 57.24 -1.73 -0.78
C ASP A 304 56.00 -0.81 -0.80
N SER A 305 56.22 0.40 -0.34
CA SER A 305 55.30 1.51 -0.19
C SER A 305 55.20 2.27 -1.52
N ASP A 306 54.02 2.81 -1.86
CA ASP A 306 53.98 4.24 -2.21
C ASP A 306 52.55 4.79 -2.19
N ASP A 307 52.49 5.99 -1.66
CA ASP A 307 51.39 6.94 -1.62
C ASP A 307 51.06 7.45 -3.05
N SER A 308 49.88 8.03 -3.23
CA SER A 308 49.61 9.18 -4.12
C SER A 308 48.23 9.13 -4.79
N VAL A 309 47.31 9.86 -4.17
CA VAL A 309 46.04 10.36 -4.71
C VAL A 309 46.26 11.23 -5.97
N PRO A 310 45.44 11.13 -7.04
CA PRO A 310 45.33 12.20 -8.02
C PRO A 310 44.06 13.04 -7.83
N LYS A 311 44.29 14.35 -7.68
CA LYS A 311 43.28 15.43 -7.66
C LYS A 311 42.52 15.57 -8.99
N LYS A 312 41.27 16.02 -8.82
CA LYS A 312 40.33 16.58 -9.81
C LYS A 312 40.97 17.49 -10.87
N LYS A 313 40.50 17.38 -12.11
CA LYS A 313 40.46 18.48 -13.09
C LYS A 313 39.01 18.76 -13.53
N LYS A 314 38.62 20.04 -13.39
CA LYS A 314 37.47 20.67 -14.05
C LYS A 314 37.68 20.65 -15.57
N ARG A 315 36.58 20.62 -16.33
CA ARG A 315 36.52 21.10 -17.70
C ARG A 315 35.41 22.14 -17.82
N GLU A 316 35.71 23.10 -18.70
CA GLU A 316 34.94 24.27 -19.14
C GLU A 316 33.49 23.98 -19.52
#